data_AF-A0A510THH8-F1
#
_entry.id   AF-A0A510THH8-F1
#
_cell.length_a   1.000
_cell.length_b   1.000
_cell.length_c   1.000
_cell.angle_alpha   90.00
_cell.angle_beta   90.00
_cell.angle_gamma   90.00
#
_symmetry.space_group_name_H-M   'P 1'
#
loop_
_entity.id
_entity.type
_entity.pdbx_description
1 polymer ?
#
loop_
_entity_poly.entity_id
_entity_poly.type
_entity_poly.pdbx_seq_one_letter_code
_entity_poly.pdbx_strand_id
1 'polypeptide(L)'
;MTRQGPGRALAMLDRLERWPGADGVIEAVQRAVRSLPLGAGRDALHGRWLGHPVHPLLVQVPIGTWLSASLLDALPGVRRGQRALTFTGLVVAVPAAVTGWVDWAELHRPQQRVGVVHALANSAALALFTGSLVARLRGRETAGKALGIAGLSVTGLGGALGGHMAYRQAAGANHAEYVAHAVSPGWHRVGELAEFPHGQAVRRHVDDVPVMVVRESDDVVRVLADRCSHMAGPLSQGDLVDGCVRCPWHGSVFRLADGWNVRGPATAPQPSFDTRVTDGAVEVRLRG
;
A
#
# COMPACT_ATOMS: atom_id res chain seq x y z
N MET A 1 29.01 5.32 27.03
CA MET A 1 29.91 5.13 25.87
C MET A 1 29.07 4.94 24.62
N THR A 2 29.42 5.68 23.55
CA THR A 2 28.85 5.72 22.19
C THR A 2 27.33 5.77 22.02
N ARG A 3 26.79 6.99 21.81
CA ARG A 3 25.53 7.19 21.08
C ARG A 3 25.72 6.66 19.65
N GLN A 4 25.56 5.35 19.44
CA GLN A 4 25.36 4.82 18.10
C GLN A 4 23.93 5.17 17.69
N GLY A 5 23.77 6.41 17.21
CA GLY A 5 22.54 6.83 16.56
C GLY A 5 22.28 6.04 15.27
N PRO A 6 21.15 6.27 14.59
CA PRO A 6 20.83 5.59 13.35
C PRO A 6 21.99 5.70 12.34
N GLY A 7 22.35 4.59 11.71
CA GLY A 7 23.44 4.55 10.73
C GLY A 7 23.26 5.55 9.59
N ARG A 8 24.35 5.89 8.87
CA ARG A 8 24.34 6.94 7.83
C ARG A 8 23.25 6.77 6.77
N ALA A 9 22.98 5.54 6.36
CA ALA A 9 21.92 5.21 5.40
C ALA A 9 20.54 5.63 5.93
N LEU A 10 20.30 5.39 7.21
CA LEU A 10 19.02 5.74 7.81
C LEU A 10 18.87 7.24 8.00
N ALA A 11 19.93 7.93 8.42
CA ALA A 11 19.94 9.39 8.51
C ALA A 11 19.76 10.09 7.14
N MET A 12 20.05 9.40 6.02
CA MET A 12 19.77 9.89 4.67
C MET A 12 18.29 9.71 4.31
N LEU A 13 17.71 8.54 4.60
CA LEU A 13 16.29 8.26 4.36
C LEU A 13 15.40 9.19 5.19
N ASP A 14 15.71 9.36 6.46
CA ASP A 14 15.03 10.30 7.37
C ASP A 14 15.07 11.76 6.86
N ARG A 15 16.12 12.14 6.11
CA ARG A 15 16.23 13.46 5.47
C ARG A 15 15.30 13.57 4.26
N LEU A 16 15.17 12.51 3.46
CA LEU A 16 14.22 12.48 2.34
C LEU A 16 12.77 12.58 2.82
N GLU A 17 12.42 11.86 3.89
CA GLU A 17 11.08 11.91 4.49
C GLU A 17 10.67 13.33 4.94
N ARG A 18 11.65 14.12 5.34
CA ARG A 18 11.47 15.48 5.86
C ARG A 18 11.75 16.57 4.83
N TRP A 19 12.06 16.22 3.58
CA TRP A 19 12.42 17.19 2.55
C TRP A 19 11.16 17.85 1.95
N PRO A 20 10.87 19.13 2.25
CA PRO A 20 9.67 19.79 1.77
C PRO A 20 9.79 20.26 0.31
N GLY A 21 11.01 20.26 -0.26
CA GLY A 21 11.27 20.82 -1.59
C GLY A 21 10.54 20.10 -2.74
N ALA A 22 10.07 18.87 -2.51
CA ALA A 22 9.27 18.12 -3.46
C ALA A 22 7.75 18.35 -3.32
N ASP A 23 7.27 19.00 -2.25
CA ASP A 23 5.85 18.98 -1.89
C ASP A 23 4.93 19.58 -2.97
N GLY A 24 5.34 20.68 -3.61
CA GLY A 24 4.56 21.28 -4.70
C GLY A 24 4.43 20.37 -5.93
N VAL A 25 5.50 19.63 -6.28
CA VAL A 25 5.48 18.64 -7.37
C VAL A 25 4.62 17.45 -6.97
N ILE A 26 4.78 16.96 -5.74
CA ILE A 26 3.98 15.87 -5.17
C ILE A 26 2.49 16.22 -5.25
N GLU A 27 2.10 17.43 -4.88
CA GLU A 27 0.73 17.91 -4.95
C GLU A 27 0.15 17.98 -6.36
N ALA A 28 0.95 18.46 -7.31
CA ALA A 28 0.54 18.51 -8.71
C ALA A 28 0.31 17.09 -9.26
N VAL A 29 1.26 16.19 -9.03
CA VAL A 29 1.19 14.80 -9.53
C VAL A 29 0.07 14.02 -8.84
N GLN A 30 -0.08 14.15 -7.52
CA GLN A 30 -1.16 13.50 -6.76
C GLN A 30 -2.54 13.91 -7.28
N ARG A 31 -2.76 15.21 -7.50
CA ARG A 31 -4.02 15.71 -8.07
C ARG A 31 -4.26 15.16 -9.46
N ALA A 32 -3.23 15.14 -10.32
CA ALA A 32 -3.34 14.57 -11.65
C ALA A 32 -3.74 13.09 -11.60
N VAL A 33 -3.06 12.27 -10.79
CA VAL A 33 -3.37 10.83 -10.65
C VAL A 33 -4.77 10.59 -10.07
N ARG A 34 -5.20 11.36 -9.07
CA ARG A 34 -6.55 11.26 -8.50
C ARG A 34 -7.65 11.70 -9.46
N SER A 35 -7.36 12.65 -10.35
CA SER A 35 -8.32 13.13 -11.35
C SER A 35 -8.61 12.13 -12.48
N LEU A 36 -7.79 11.09 -12.63
CA LEU A 36 -7.99 10.08 -13.67
C LEU A 36 -9.32 9.32 -13.44
N PRO A 37 -10.22 9.27 -14.43
CA PRO A 37 -11.55 8.67 -14.32
C PRO A 37 -11.48 7.14 -14.45
N LEU A 38 -10.75 6.50 -13.52
CA LEU A 38 -10.49 5.05 -13.56
C LEU A 38 -11.68 4.22 -13.06
N GLY A 39 -12.66 4.83 -12.38
CA GLY A 39 -13.84 4.14 -11.85
C GLY A 39 -13.47 2.89 -11.04
N ALA A 40 -14.17 1.78 -11.29
CA ALA A 40 -13.87 0.48 -10.67
C ALA A 40 -12.46 -0.06 -11.01
N GLY A 41 -11.84 0.42 -12.10
CA GLY A 41 -10.46 0.08 -12.44
C GLY A 41 -9.45 0.57 -11.40
N ARG A 42 -9.76 1.64 -10.65
CA ARG A 42 -8.88 2.12 -9.57
C ARG A 42 -8.72 1.07 -8.47
N ASP A 43 -9.82 0.45 -8.04
CA ASP A 43 -9.80 -0.63 -7.05
C ASP A 43 -9.02 -1.85 -7.54
N ALA A 44 -9.12 -2.15 -8.84
CA ALA A 44 -8.38 -3.25 -9.44
C ALA A 44 -6.87 -2.98 -9.43
N LEU A 45 -6.44 -1.74 -9.69
CA LEU A 45 -5.04 -1.31 -9.65
C LEU A 45 -4.48 -1.30 -8.22
N HIS A 46 -5.29 -0.91 -7.24
CA HIS A 46 -4.94 -1.05 -5.81
C HIS A 46 -4.81 -2.51 -5.39
N GLY A 47 -5.44 -3.47 -6.07
CA GLY A 47 -5.38 -4.89 -5.70
C GLY A 47 -6.46 -5.32 -4.72
N ARG A 48 -7.60 -4.63 -4.70
CA ARG A 48 -8.75 -5.00 -3.85
C ARG A 48 -9.19 -6.45 -4.04
N TRP A 49 -9.14 -6.96 -5.28
CA TRP A 49 -9.48 -8.35 -5.62
C TRP A 49 -8.46 -9.38 -5.12
N LEU A 50 -7.24 -8.94 -4.82
CA LEU A 50 -6.13 -9.77 -4.38
C LEU A 50 -5.96 -9.75 -2.86
N GLY A 51 -6.53 -8.74 -2.18
CA GLY A 51 -6.38 -8.52 -0.74
C GLY A 51 -5.14 -7.70 -0.37
N HIS A 52 -4.23 -7.47 -1.32
CA HIS A 52 -3.01 -6.70 -1.12
C HIS A 52 -2.61 -5.92 -2.40
N PRO A 53 -1.70 -4.93 -2.31
CA PRO A 53 -1.26 -4.14 -3.46
C PRO A 53 -0.75 -4.97 -4.65
N VAL A 54 -1.08 -4.54 -5.88
CA VAL A 54 -0.63 -5.18 -7.14
C VAL A 54 0.79 -4.77 -7.49
N HIS A 55 1.22 -3.56 -7.15
CA HIS A 55 2.54 -3.05 -7.50
C HIS A 55 3.69 -3.98 -7.08
N PRO A 56 3.77 -4.46 -5.80
CA PRO A 56 4.81 -5.40 -5.39
C PRO A 56 4.79 -6.75 -6.14
N LEU A 57 3.63 -7.18 -6.63
CA LEU A 57 3.52 -8.40 -7.45
C LEU A 57 4.12 -8.16 -8.84
N LEU A 58 3.75 -7.06 -9.50
CA LEU A 58 4.19 -6.78 -10.87
C LEU A 58 5.68 -6.50 -10.97
N VAL A 59 6.28 -5.82 -9.98
CA VAL A 59 7.73 -5.48 -10.01
C VAL A 59 8.65 -6.70 -9.93
N GLN A 60 8.16 -7.86 -9.50
CA GLN A 60 8.96 -9.09 -9.49
C GLN A 60 9.44 -9.47 -10.89
N VAL A 61 8.61 -9.22 -11.93
CA VAL A 61 8.96 -9.54 -13.32
C VAL A 61 10.11 -8.67 -13.85
N PRO A 62 10.06 -7.33 -13.84
CA PRO A 62 11.19 -6.52 -14.29
C PRO A 62 12.45 -6.77 -13.44
N ILE A 63 12.34 -6.92 -12.11
CA ILE A 63 13.50 -7.22 -11.26
C ILE A 63 14.14 -8.56 -11.67
N GLY A 64 13.35 -9.63 -11.75
CA GLY A 64 13.84 -10.96 -12.10
C GLY A 64 14.42 -11.00 -13.51
N THR A 65 13.70 -10.46 -14.50
CA THR A 65 14.14 -10.47 -15.89
C THR A 65 15.41 -9.64 -16.11
N TRP A 66 15.54 -8.47 -15.48
CA TRP A 66 16.75 -7.65 -15.61
C TRP A 66 17.95 -8.21 -14.85
N LEU A 67 17.72 -8.83 -13.68
CA LEU A 67 18.77 -9.57 -12.98
C LEU A 67 19.26 -10.73 -13.85
N SER A 68 18.35 -11.56 -14.36
CA SER A 68 18.68 -12.68 -15.25
C SER A 68 19.37 -12.19 -16.53
N ALA A 69 18.89 -11.12 -17.16
CA ALA A 69 19.55 -10.54 -18.34
C ALA A 69 21.00 -10.12 -18.04
N SER A 70 21.25 -9.54 -16.87
CA SER A 70 22.60 -9.14 -16.45
C SER A 70 23.50 -10.34 -16.15
N LEU A 71 22.96 -11.44 -15.62
CA LEU A 71 23.70 -12.70 -15.47
C LEU A 71 24.05 -13.31 -16.84
N LEU A 72 23.13 -13.27 -17.81
CA LEU A 72 23.38 -13.75 -19.17
C LEU A 72 24.46 -12.93 -19.89
N ASP A 73 24.75 -11.69 -19.48
CA ASP A 73 25.85 -10.92 -20.05
C ASP A 73 27.24 -11.51 -19.74
N ALA A 74 27.35 -12.32 -18.69
CA ALA A 74 28.57 -13.06 -18.34
C ALA A 74 28.74 -14.34 -19.18
N LEU A 75 27.69 -14.81 -19.84
CA LEU A 75 27.70 -16.05 -20.61
C LEU A 75 27.85 -15.76 -22.12
N PRO A 76 28.79 -16.43 -22.82
CA PRO A 76 28.91 -16.30 -24.26
C PRO A 76 27.72 -16.95 -24.98
N GLY A 77 27.33 -16.41 -26.13
CA GLY A 77 26.35 -17.04 -27.05
C GLY A 77 24.85 -16.85 -26.72
N VAL A 78 24.48 -16.37 -25.53
CA VAL A 78 23.07 -16.28 -25.08
C VAL A 78 22.37 -14.94 -25.36
N ARG A 79 22.77 -14.25 -26.43
CA ARG A 79 22.33 -12.86 -26.73
C ARG A 79 20.83 -12.72 -26.93
N ARG A 80 20.18 -13.71 -27.55
CA ARG A 80 18.72 -13.67 -27.80
C ARG A 80 17.92 -13.71 -26.50
N GLY A 81 18.31 -14.57 -25.56
CA GLY A 81 17.68 -14.68 -24.24
C GLY A 81 17.85 -13.40 -23.43
N GLN A 82 19.06 -12.83 -23.42
CA GLN A 82 19.35 -11.56 -22.75
C GLN A 82 18.44 -10.41 -23.25
N ARG A 83 18.31 -10.27 -24.58
CA ARG A 83 17.48 -9.22 -25.19
C ARG A 83 16.01 -9.44 -24.91
N ALA A 84 15.53 -10.68 -24.99
CA ALA A 84 14.15 -11.03 -24.68
C ALA A 84 13.79 -10.68 -23.23
N LEU A 85 14.64 -11.04 -22.26
CA LEU A 85 14.42 -10.71 -20.86
C LEU A 85 14.44 -9.19 -20.61
N THR A 86 15.39 -8.47 -21.22
CA THR A 86 15.43 -7.00 -21.12
C THR A 86 14.14 -6.37 -21.63
N PHE A 87 13.67 -6.81 -22.80
CA PHE A 87 12.42 -6.36 -23.39
C PHE A 87 11.19 -6.70 -22.53
N THR A 88 11.09 -7.93 -22.04
CA THR A 88 10.00 -8.35 -21.14
C THR A 88 9.94 -7.46 -19.90
N GLY A 89 11.09 -7.17 -19.26
CA GLY A 89 11.14 -6.27 -18.12
C GLY A 89 10.66 -4.86 -18.46
N LEU A 90 11.06 -4.31 -19.62
CA LEU A 90 10.59 -2.99 -20.08
C LEU A 90 9.07 -2.95 -20.28
N VAL A 91 8.49 -4.00 -20.88
CA VAL A 91 7.04 -4.09 -21.12
C VAL A 91 6.28 -4.16 -19.79
N VAL A 92 6.69 -5.01 -18.86
CA VAL A 92 5.98 -5.20 -17.58
C VAL A 92 6.23 -4.08 -16.58
N ALA A 93 7.32 -3.32 -16.72
CA ALA A 93 7.56 -2.13 -15.91
C ALA A 93 6.48 -1.05 -16.10
N VAL A 94 5.82 -0.98 -17.26
CA VAL A 94 4.75 0.00 -17.54
C VAL A 94 3.52 -0.21 -16.64
N PRO A 95 2.83 -1.38 -16.64
CA PRO A 95 1.72 -1.61 -15.73
C PRO A 95 2.14 -1.57 -14.26
N ALA A 96 3.38 -1.98 -13.92
CA ALA A 96 3.91 -1.85 -12.56
C ALA A 96 4.02 -0.37 -12.13
N ALA A 97 4.46 0.52 -13.02
CA ALA A 97 4.51 1.95 -12.74
C ALA A 97 3.10 2.54 -12.55
N VAL A 98 2.13 2.12 -13.36
CA VAL A 98 0.73 2.58 -13.25
C VAL A 98 0.13 2.22 -11.89
N THR A 99 0.25 0.97 -11.46
CA THR A 99 -0.24 0.55 -10.13
C THR A 99 0.48 1.29 -9.01
N GLY A 100 1.81 1.46 -9.12
CA GLY A 100 2.61 2.19 -8.14
C GLY A 100 2.21 3.66 -7.99
N TRP A 101 1.90 4.36 -9.10
CA TRP A 101 1.43 5.75 -9.05
C TRP A 101 0.04 5.88 -8.42
N VAL A 102 -0.85 4.92 -8.70
CA VAL A 102 -2.20 4.88 -8.11
C VAL A 102 -2.12 4.69 -6.60
N ASP A 103 -1.28 3.77 -6.12
CA ASP A 103 -1.06 3.56 -4.67
C ASP A 103 -0.37 4.77 -4.02
N TRP A 104 0.68 5.31 -4.66
CA TRP A 104 1.45 6.45 -4.15
C TRP A 104 0.59 7.70 -3.93
N ALA A 105 -0.42 7.92 -4.78
CA ALA A 105 -1.31 9.07 -4.66
C ALA A 105 -2.15 9.06 -3.37
N GLU A 106 -2.30 7.90 -2.72
CA GLU A 106 -3.06 7.73 -1.47
C GLU A 106 -2.19 7.73 -0.21
N LEU A 107 -0.86 7.79 -0.36
CA LEU A 107 0.09 7.78 0.75
C LEU A 107 0.18 9.14 1.47
N HIS A 108 0.68 9.12 2.71
CA HIS A 108 0.99 10.33 3.46
C HIS A 108 2.25 11.03 2.91
N ARG A 109 2.37 12.34 3.15
CA ARG A 109 3.46 13.17 2.63
C ARG A 109 4.88 12.61 2.86
N PRO A 110 5.25 12.12 4.06
CA PRO A 110 6.59 11.55 4.27
C PRO A 110 6.89 10.34 3.37
N GLN A 111 5.89 9.49 3.13
CA GLN A 111 5.99 8.35 2.21
C GLN A 111 6.08 8.85 0.76
N GLN A 112 5.28 9.85 0.38
CA GLN A 112 5.28 10.39 -0.97
C GLN A 112 6.62 11.02 -1.36
N ARG A 113 7.30 11.68 -0.42
CA ARG A 113 8.64 12.26 -0.62
C ARG A 113 9.69 11.20 -0.93
N VAL A 114 9.66 10.07 -0.24
CA VAL A 114 10.51 8.92 -0.58
C VAL A 114 10.07 8.33 -1.93
N GLY A 115 8.76 8.24 -2.15
CA GLY A 115 8.14 7.71 -3.37
C GLY A 115 8.55 8.42 -4.65
N VAL A 116 8.70 9.75 -4.65
CA VAL A 116 9.18 10.48 -5.84
C VAL A 116 10.64 10.15 -6.16
N VAL A 117 11.50 10.00 -5.14
CA VAL A 117 12.91 9.59 -5.35
C VAL A 117 12.97 8.15 -5.85
N HIS A 118 12.14 7.27 -5.30
CA HIS A 118 11.96 5.90 -5.80
C HIS A 118 11.50 5.88 -7.26
N ALA A 119 10.50 6.69 -7.62
CA ALA A 119 10.01 6.77 -8.99
C ALA A 119 11.07 7.32 -9.97
N LEU A 120 11.86 8.32 -9.55
CA LEU A 120 12.97 8.86 -10.34
C LEU A 120 14.06 7.82 -10.56
N ALA A 121 14.46 7.08 -9.53
CA ALA A 121 15.43 5.99 -9.65
C ALA A 121 14.94 4.92 -10.65
N ASN A 122 13.69 4.47 -10.53
CA ASN A 122 13.13 3.48 -11.45
C ASN A 122 12.96 4.01 -12.88
N SER A 123 12.66 5.30 -13.05
CA SER A 123 12.62 5.94 -14.36
C SER A 123 14.01 5.99 -15.01
N ALA A 124 15.05 6.29 -14.24
CA ALA A 124 16.43 6.24 -14.69
C ALA A 124 16.85 4.81 -15.07
N ALA A 125 16.47 3.81 -14.26
CA ALA A 125 16.71 2.40 -14.58
C ALA A 125 16.02 1.99 -15.89
N LEU A 126 14.75 2.39 -16.09
CA LEU A 126 14.00 2.12 -17.32
C LEU A 126 14.68 2.74 -18.55
N ALA A 127 15.18 3.98 -18.43
CA ALA A 127 15.94 4.64 -19.49
C ALA A 127 17.25 3.91 -19.80
N LEU A 128 17.97 3.45 -18.77
CA LEU A 128 19.20 2.67 -18.92
C LEU A 128 18.96 1.31 -19.59
N PHE A 129 17.90 0.58 -19.21
CA PHE A 129 17.55 -0.67 -19.87
C PHE A 129 17.03 -0.48 -21.30
N THR A 130 16.32 0.61 -21.56
CA THR A 130 15.92 0.99 -22.93
C THR A 130 17.17 1.28 -23.77
N GLY A 131 18.10 2.08 -23.25
CA GLY A 131 19.38 2.36 -23.89
C GLY A 131 20.22 1.09 -24.11
N SER A 132 20.23 0.18 -23.13
CA SER A 132 20.87 -1.14 -23.23
C SER A 132 20.31 -1.94 -24.39
N LEU A 133 18.97 -2.05 -24.49
CA LEU A 133 18.31 -2.78 -25.57
C LEU A 133 18.60 -2.14 -26.93
N VAL A 134 18.47 -0.82 -27.05
CA VAL A 134 18.75 -0.08 -28.30
C VAL A 134 20.21 -0.24 -28.73
N ALA A 135 21.17 -0.15 -27.80
CA ALA A 135 22.58 -0.36 -28.10
C ALA A 135 22.86 -1.77 -28.66
N ARG A 136 22.26 -2.80 -28.06
CA ARG A 136 22.39 -4.19 -28.50
C ARG A 136 21.74 -4.44 -29.86
N LEU A 137 20.58 -3.84 -30.11
CA LEU A 137 19.91 -3.90 -31.41
C LEU A 137 20.74 -3.22 -32.52
N ARG A 138 21.55 -2.22 -32.17
CA ARG A 138 22.52 -1.56 -33.06
C ARG A 138 23.89 -2.24 -33.12
N GLY A 139 24.04 -3.44 -32.55
CA GLY A 139 25.30 -4.19 -32.53
C GLY A 139 26.36 -3.69 -31.55
N ARG A 140 26.07 -2.68 -30.71
CA ARG A 140 26.98 -2.12 -29.71
C ARG A 140 26.89 -2.89 -28.39
N GLU A 141 27.33 -4.14 -28.41
CA GLU A 141 27.16 -5.07 -27.27
C GLU A 141 27.83 -4.59 -25.98
N THR A 142 29.06 -4.05 -26.04
CA THR A 142 29.78 -3.56 -24.85
C THR A 142 29.05 -2.41 -24.17
N ALA A 143 28.57 -1.43 -24.94
CA ALA A 143 27.75 -0.34 -24.43
C ALA A 143 26.42 -0.86 -23.85
N GLY A 144 25.80 -1.84 -24.50
CA GLY A 144 24.60 -2.50 -23.99
C GLY A 144 24.81 -3.17 -22.63
N LYS A 145 25.94 -3.85 -22.44
CA LYS A 145 26.32 -4.46 -21.15
C LYS A 145 26.52 -3.41 -20.07
N ALA A 146 27.30 -2.38 -20.36
CA ALA A 146 27.57 -1.30 -19.42
C ALA A 146 26.28 -0.61 -18.95
N LEU A 147 25.38 -0.28 -19.89
CA LEU A 147 24.07 0.30 -19.59
C LEU A 147 23.17 -0.66 -18.79
N GLY A 148 23.19 -1.96 -19.10
CA GLY A 148 22.44 -2.97 -18.36
C GLY A 148 22.89 -3.10 -16.90
N ILE A 149 24.21 -3.15 -16.66
CA ILE A 149 24.78 -3.22 -15.30
C ILE A 149 24.47 -1.94 -14.51
N ALA A 150 24.61 -0.76 -15.14
CA ALA A 150 24.23 0.50 -14.53
C ALA A 150 22.73 0.52 -14.20
N GLY A 151 21.88 0.08 -15.12
CA GLY A 151 20.44 -0.05 -14.94
C GLY A 151 20.10 -0.95 -13.75
N LEU A 152 20.71 -2.14 -13.66
CA LEU A 152 20.50 -3.07 -12.56
C LEU A 152 20.90 -2.47 -11.21
N SER A 153 22.02 -1.74 -11.17
CA SER A 153 22.49 -1.06 -9.96
C SER A 153 21.50 0.01 -9.49
N VAL A 154 20.95 0.81 -10.42
CA VAL A 154 19.91 1.81 -10.12
C VAL A 154 18.60 1.14 -9.70
N THR A 155 18.21 0.02 -10.32
CA THR A 155 17.06 -0.79 -9.87
C THR A 155 17.26 -1.27 -8.43
N GLY A 156 18.48 -1.68 -8.05
CA GLY A 156 18.79 -2.05 -6.67
C GLY A 156 18.56 -0.91 -5.67
N LEU A 157 18.98 0.31 -6.01
CA LEU A 157 18.70 1.51 -5.20
C LEU A 157 17.20 1.81 -5.12
N GLY A 158 16.48 1.71 -6.24
CA GLY A 158 15.03 1.83 -6.29
C GLY A 158 14.35 0.79 -5.40
N GLY A 159 14.79 -0.47 -5.45
CA GLY A 159 14.31 -1.55 -4.60
C GLY A 159 14.55 -1.30 -3.11
N ALA A 160 15.72 -0.76 -2.72
CA ALA A 160 15.99 -0.39 -1.34
C ALA A 160 15.05 0.72 -0.83
N LEU A 161 14.78 1.74 -1.66
CA LEU A 161 13.79 2.79 -1.34
C LEU A 161 12.37 2.22 -1.24
N GLY A 162 12.00 1.29 -2.14
CA GLY A 162 10.73 0.58 -2.10
C GLY A 162 10.56 -0.23 -0.82
N GLY A 163 11.60 -0.96 -0.42
CA GLY A 163 11.64 -1.70 0.84
C GLY A 163 11.52 -0.79 2.06
N HIS A 164 12.13 0.39 2.05
CA HIS A 164 11.95 1.38 3.12
C HIS A 164 10.49 1.84 3.23
N MET A 165 9.85 2.19 2.10
CA MET A 165 8.44 2.57 2.11
C MET A 165 7.54 1.43 2.61
N ALA A 166 7.74 0.21 2.10
CA ALA A 166 6.91 -0.94 2.44
C ALA A 166 7.08 -1.40 3.90
N TYR A 167 8.33 -1.66 4.33
CA TYR A 167 8.60 -2.30 5.62
C TYR A 167 8.77 -1.33 6.77
N ARG A 168 9.36 -0.15 6.53
CA ARG A 168 9.60 0.84 7.59
C ARG A 168 8.48 1.85 7.71
N GLN A 169 7.92 2.30 6.58
CA GLN A 169 6.83 3.27 6.59
C GLN A 169 5.44 2.63 6.45
N ALA A 170 5.37 1.29 6.35
CA ALA A 170 4.11 0.54 6.20
C ALA A 170 3.24 1.02 5.03
N ALA A 171 3.86 1.45 3.92
CA ALA A 171 3.15 1.85 2.71
C ALA A 171 2.54 0.62 2.03
N GLY A 172 1.21 0.56 1.97
CA GLY A 172 0.45 -0.54 1.38
C GLY A 172 0.28 -1.77 2.29
N ALA A 173 0.77 -1.73 3.54
CA ALA A 173 0.53 -2.79 4.51
C ALA A 173 -0.88 -2.69 5.11
N ASN A 174 -1.44 -3.80 5.59
CA ASN A 174 -2.69 -3.80 6.36
C ASN A 174 -2.44 -3.22 7.77
N HIS A 175 -3.01 -2.05 8.06
CA HIS A 175 -2.89 -1.39 9.37
C HIS A 175 -3.85 -1.93 10.44
N ALA A 176 -4.71 -2.88 10.09
CA ALA A 176 -5.65 -3.53 11.01
C ALA A 176 -5.26 -4.97 11.37
N GLU A 177 -4.16 -5.51 10.82
CA GLU A 177 -3.74 -6.90 11.06
C GLU A 177 -3.47 -7.21 12.55
N TYR A 178 -2.96 -6.21 13.29
CA TYR A 178 -2.64 -6.35 14.71
C TYR A 178 -3.86 -6.72 15.57
N VAL A 179 -5.09 -6.42 15.11
CA VAL A 179 -6.34 -6.67 15.86
C VAL A 179 -6.50 -8.16 16.19
N ALA A 180 -6.12 -9.05 15.27
CA ALA A 180 -6.20 -10.50 15.46
C ALA A 180 -5.31 -11.02 16.61
N HIS A 181 -4.31 -10.25 17.02
CA HIS A 181 -3.37 -10.61 18.09
C HIS A 181 -3.51 -9.73 19.34
N ALA A 182 -4.29 -8.65 19.25
CA ALA A 182 -4.47 -7.68 20.34
C ALA A 182 -5.80 -7.86 21.09
N VAL A 183 -6.79 -8.55 20.50
CA VAL A 183 -8.06 -8.87 21.17
C VAL A 183 -7.99 -10.26 21.79
N SER A 184 -8.26 -10.35 23.09
CA SER A 184 -8.34 -11.61 23.79
C SER A 184 -9.59 -12.42 23.39
N PRO A 185 -9.53 -13.77 23.40
CA PRO A 185 -10.67 -14.59 23.00
C PRO A 185 -11.87 -14.43 23.95
N GLY A 186 -13.09 -14.45 23.40
CA GLY A 186 -14.33 -14.44 24.19
C GLY A 186 -15.22 -13.22 23.92
N TRP A 187 -16.26 -13.09 24.73
CA TRP A 187 -17.20 -11.97 24.67
C TRP A 187 -16.72 -10.83 25.56
N HIS A 188 -16.79 -9.61 25.01
CA HIS A 188 -16.32 -8.38 25.62
C HIS A 188 -17.44 -7.37 25.71
N ARG A 189 -17.69 -6.84 26.89
CA ARG A 189 -18.69 -5.77 27.07
C ARG A 189 -18.13 -4.44 26.55
N VAL A 190 -18.87 -3.76 25.69
CA VAL A 190 -18.47 -2.44 25.11
C VAL A 190 -19.31 -1.26 25.59
N GLY A 191 -20.44 -1.50 26.25
CA GLY A 191 -21.30 -0.46 26.82
C GLY A 191 -22.74 -0.95 27.01
N GLU A 192 -23.59 -0.10 27.56
CA GLU A 192 -25.04 -0.32 27.56
C GLU A 192 -25.64 0.04 26.19
N LEU A 193 -26.67 -0.68 25.75
CA LEU A 193 -27.34 -0.44 24.45
C LEU A 193 -27.82 1.02 24.32
N ALA A 194 -28.26 1.62 25.42
CA ALA A 194 -28.71 3.00 25.48
C ALA A 194 -27.61 4.04 25.21
N GLU A 195 -26.32 3.67 25.33
CA GLU A 195 -25.19 4.54 25.01
C GLU A 195 -24.93 4.67 23.51
N PHE A 196 -25.61 3.88 22.67
CA PHE A 196 -25.42 3.82 21.23
C PHE A 196 -26.67 4.33 20.50
N PRO A 197 -26.69 5.62 20.11
CA PRO A 197 -27.80 6.16 19.33
C PRO A 197 -27.90 5.51 17.95
N HIS A 198 -29.13 5.42 17.43
CA HIS A 198 -29.39 4.92 16.08
C HIS A 198 -28.66 5.73 15.03
N GLY A 199 -28.01 5.03 14.10
CA GLY A 199 -27.33 5.62 12.94
C GLY A 199 -26.11 6.47 13.29
N GLN A 200 -25.57 6.36 14.51
CA GLN A 200 -24.35 7.08 14.91
C GLN A 200 -23.22 6.11 15.22
N ALA A 201 -22.01 6.49 14.80
CA ALA A 201 -20.80 5.77 15.15
C ALA A 201 -20.28 6.25 16.50
N VAL A 202 -20.09 5.30 17.41
CA VAL A 202 -19.57 5.56 18.76
C VAL A 202 -18.30 4.75 18.95
N ARG A 203 -17.22 5.42 19.35
CA ARG A 203 -15.95 4.75 19.63
C ARG A 203 -15.96 4.11 21.02
N ARG A 204 -15.50 2.86 21.08
CA ARG A 204 -15.25 2.07 22.30
C ARG A 204 -13.91 1.35 22.20
N HIS A 205 -13.58 0.54 23.21
CA HIS A 205 -12.39 -0.29 23.22
C HIS A 205 -12.76 -1.73 23.56
N VAL A 206 -12.03 -2.67 22.97
CA VAL A 206 -11.96 -4.07 23.36
C VAL A 206 -10.49 -4.34 23.64
N ASP A 207 -10.14 -4.61 24.89
CA ASP A 207 -8.75 -4.53 25.36
C ASP A 207 -8.11 -3.19 24.93
N ASP A 208 -6.95 -3.22 24.26
CA ASP A 208 -6.27 -2.04 23.73
C ASP A 208 -6.70 -1.66 22.30
N VAL A 209 -7.67 -2.37 21.72
CA VAL A 209 -8.12 -2.14 20.34
C VAL A 209 -9.32 -1.18 20.32
N PRO A 210 -9.19 -0.01 19.67
CA PRO A 210 -10.35 0.85 19.46
C PRO A 210 -11.31 0.21 18.45
N VAL A 211 -12.59 0.21 18.79
CA VAL A 211 -13.68 -0.31 17.95
C VAL A 211 -14.72 0.79 17.68
N MET A 212 -15.32 0.74 16.50
CA MET A 212 -16.45 1.57 16.12
C MET A 212 -17.73 0.73 16.31
N VAL A 213 -18.63 1.22 17.16
CA VAL A 213 -19.95 0.63 17.41
C VAL A 213 -21.00 1.46 16.67
N VAL A 214 -21.85 0.80 15.90
CA VAL A 214 -22.98 1.43 15.20
C VAL A 214 -24.25 0.65 15.53
N ARG A 215 -25.27 1.33 16.04
CA ARG A 215 -26.60 0.77 16.19
C ARG A 215 -27.42 1.09 14.93
N GLU A 216 -27.67 0.08 14.10
CA GLU A 216 -28.44 0.24 12.85
C GLU A 216 -29.95 0.26 13.11
N SER A 217 -30.41 -0.55 14.07
CA SER A 217 -31.80 -0.64 14.51
C SER A 217 -31.87 -1.16 15.94
N ASP A 218 -33.08 -1.35 16.50
CA ASP A 218 -33.24 -1.59 17.94
C ASP A 218 -32.42 -2.78 18.46
N ASP A 219 -32.34 -3.85 17.66
CA ASP A 219 -31.65 -5.10 17.99
C ASP A 219 -30.41 -5.37 17.13
N VAL A 220 -30.04 -4.45 16.23
CA VAL A 220 -28.91 -4.63 15.30
C VAL A 220 -27.78 -3.68 15.64
N VAL A 221 -26.75 -4.22 16.30
CA VAL A 221 -25.49 -3.53 16.57
C VAL A 221 -24.39 -4.11 15.68
N ARG A 222 -23.64 -3.24 15.00
CA ARG A 222 -22.49 -3.58 14.15
C ARG A 222 -21.23 -3.02 14.77
N VAL A 223 -20.18 -3.83 14.77
CA VAL A 223 -18.89 -3.44 15.35
C VAL A 223 -17.76 -3.83 14.43
N LEU A 224 -16.93 -2.84 14.09
CA LEU A 224 -15.69 -2.99 13.33
C LEU A 224 -14.53 -2.43 14.16
N ALA A 225 -13.30 -2.88 13.90
CA ALA A 225 -12.13 -2.18 14.42
C ALA A 225 -12.13 -0.73 13.90
N ASP A 226 -11.83 0.25 14.75
CA ASP A 226 -11.97 1.68 14.43
C ASP A 226 -10.85 2.18 13.50
N ARG A 227 -9.65 1.59 13.58
CA ARG A 227 -8.51 1.96 12.73
C ARG A 227 -8.62 1.25 11.38
N CYS A 228 -8.94 2.02 10.34
CA CYS A 228 -9.06 1.57 8.95
C CYS A 228 -7.85 0.75 8.49
N SER A 229 -8.08 -0.40 7.84
CA SER A 229 -7.06 -1.31 7.31
C SER A 229 -6.09 -0.67 6.30
N HIS A 230 -6.48 0.44 5.66
CA HIS A 230 -5.62 1.16 4.72
C HIS A 230 -4.46 1.91 5.40
N MET A 231 -4.75 2.84 6.31
CA MET A 231 -3.73 3.70 6.94
C MET A 231 -4.12 4.10 8.37
N ALA A 232 -4.91 3.28 9.06
CA ALA A 232 -5.37 3.51 10.44
C ALA A 232 -6.28 4.74 10.67
N GLY A 233 -6.92 5.27 9.63
CA GLY A 233 -7.90 6.35 9.76
C GLY A 233 -9.09 5.98 10.67
N PRO A 234 -9.62 6.93 11.47
CA PRO A 234 -10.66 6.66 12.47
C PRO A 234 -12.03 6.49 11.81
N LEU A 235 -12.51 5.26 11.69
CA LEU A 235 -13.79 4.94 11.06
C LEU A 235 -14.98 5.54 11.81
N SER A 236 -14.90 5.65 13.14
CA SER A 236 -15.92 6.32 13.96
C SER A 236 -16.12 7.81 13.66
N GLN A 237 -15.20 8.44 12.92
CA GLN A 237 -15.32 9.82 12.43
C GLN A 237 -15.72 9.88 10.94
N GLY A 238 -16.06 8.73 10.35
CA GLY A 238 -16.49 8.61 8.97
C GLY A 238 -18.00 8.79 8.77
N ASP A 239 -18.41 8.78 7.51
CA ASP A 239 -19.82 8.86 7.14
C ASP A 239 -20.45 7.46 7.09
N LEU A 240 -21.63 7.30 7.69
CA LEU A 240 -22.44 6.08 7.60
C LEU A 240 -23.46 6.24 6.47
N VAL A 241 -23.34 5.42 5.42
CA VAL A 241 -24.21 5.47 4.24
C VAL A 241 -24.43 4.06 3.72
N ASP A 242 -25.68 3.68 3.45
CA ASP A 242 -26.07 2.40 2.82
C ASP A 242 -25.46 1.15 3.51
N GLY A 243 -25.56 1.07 4.84
CA GLY A 243 -25.02 -0.05 5.62
C GLY A 243 -23.49 -0.16 5.59
N CYS A 244 -22.81 0.92 5.21
CA CYS A 244 -21.36 1.02 5.13
C CYS A 244 -20.83 2.22 5.91
N VAL A 245 -19.56 2.16 6.28
CA VAL A 245 -18.79 3.32 6.77
C VAL A 245 -17.79 3.74 5.71
N ARG A 246 -17.73 5.04 5.42
CA ARG A 246 -16.71 5.67 4.58
C ARG A 246 -15.65 6.32 5.46
N CYS A 247 -14.41 5.84 5.36
CA CYS A 247 -13.27 6.38 6.09
C CYS A 247 -13.01 7.85 5.73
N PRO A 248 -12.83 8.75 6.71
CA PRO A 248 -12.70 10.19 6.46
C PRO A 248 -11.35 10.59 5.86
N TRP A 249 -10.34 9.71 5.86
CA TRP A 249 -9.01 10.06 5.34
C TRP A 249 -8.90 9.93 3.83
N HIS A 250 -9.16 8.73 3.30
CA HIS A 250 -8.95 8.43 1.88
C HIS A 250 -10.19 7.83 1.21
N GLY A 251 -11.32 7.72 1.94
CA GLY A 251 -12.61 7.33 1.38
C GLY A 251 -12.83 5.84 1.17
N SER A 252 -11.98 4.96 1.72
CA SER A 252 -12.24 3.51 1.77
C SER A 252 -13.63 3.26 2.36
N VAL A 253 -14.38 2.34 1.77
CA VAL A 253 -15.76 2.01 2.19
C VAL A 253 -15.81 0.58 2.68
N PHE A 254 -16.31 0.38 3.89
CA PHE A 254 -16.44 -0.93 4.52
C PHE A 254 -17.90 -1.22 4.87
N ARG A 255 -18.38 -2.41 4.56
CA ARG A 255 -19.73 -2.85 4.94
C ARG A 255 -19.75 -3.14 6.44
N LEU A 256 -20.75 -2.63 7.15
CA LEU A 256 -20.86 -2.77 8.61
C LEU A 256 -21.13 -4.21 9.04
N ALA A 257 -21.83 -5.00 8.21
CA ALA A 257 -22.27 -6.35 8.54
C ALA A 257 -21.11 -7.36 8.68
N ASP A 258 -20.02 -7.17 7.94
CA ASP A 258 -18.92 -8.15 7.82
C ASP A 258 -17.52 -7.52 7.72
N GLY A 259 -17.42 -6.20 7.56
CA GLY A 259 -16.16 -5.50 7.38
C GLY A 259 -15.62 -5.53 5.95
N TRP A 260 -16.38 -6.06 4.99
CA TRP A 260 -15.93 -6.16 3.60
C TRP A 260 -15.62 -4.79 3.01
N ASN A 261 -14.41 -4.63 2.43
CA ASN A 261 -13.99 -3.44 1.74
C ASN A 261 -14.67 -3.33 0.36
N VAL A 262 -15.82 -2.64 0.35
CA VAL A 262 -16.65 -2.41 -0.84
C VAL A 262 -15.93 -1.51 -1.85
N ARG A 263 -15.13 -0.54 -1.37
CA ARG A 263 -14.37 0.40 -2.20
C ARG A 263 -13.01 0.68 -1.56
N GLY A 264 -11.97 0.77 -2.40
CA GLY A 264 -10.61 1.10 -1.98
C GLY A 264 -10.45 2.55 -1.51
N PRO A 265 -9.22 2.96 -1.16
CA PRO A 265 -7.94 2.28 -1.44
C PRO A 265 -7.57 1.10 -0.51
N ALA A 266 -8.34 0.84 0.55
CA ALA A 266 -8.12 -0.36 1.37
C ALA A 266 -8.22 -1.65 0.54
N THR A 267 -7.18 -2.49 0.58
CA THR A 267 -7.17 -3.79 -0.10
C THR A 267 -7.64 -4.92 0.82
N ALA A 268 -7.40 -4.81 2.12
CA ALA A 268 -7.83 -5.78 3.13
C ALA A 268 -9.21 -5.40 3.71
N PRO A 269 -10.05 -6.40 4.05
CA PRO A 269 -11.27 -6.16 4.81
C PRO A 269 -10.95 -5.60 6.20
N GLN A 270 -11.93 -4.93 6.80
CA GLN A 270 -11.84 -4.43 8.16
C GLN A 270 -12.20 -5.55 9.15
N PRO A 271 -11.42 -5.75 10.23
CA PRO A 271 -11.81 -6.69 11.28
C PRO A 271 -13.20 -6.35 11.83
N SER A 272 -14.07 -7.36 11.85
CA SER A 272 -15.46 -7.26 12.30
C SER A 272 -15.70 -8.14 13.53
N PHE A 273 -16.74 -7.82 14.29
CA PHE A 273 -17.07 -8.50 15.53
C PHE A 273 -18.48 -9.06 15.46
N ASP A 274 -18.66 -10.27 15.96
CA ASP A 274 -19.99 -10.78 16.32
C ASP A 274 -20.52 -9.93 17.49
N THR A 275 -21.82 -9.69 17.50
CA THR A 275 -22.48 -8.84 18.51
C THR A 275 -23.66 -9.57 19.15
N ARG A 276 -23.91 -9.28 20.43
CA ARG A 276 -25.13 -9.67 21.14
C ARG A 276 -25.49 -8.63 22.18
N VAL A 277 -26.76 -8.60 22.58
CA VAL A 277 -27.25 -7.79 23.69
C VAL A 277 -27.72 -8.73 24.79
N THR A 278 -27.10 -8.65 25.97
CA THR A 278 -27.42 -9.48 27.14
C THR A 278 -27.73 -8.54 28.30
N ASP A 279 -28.95 -8.60 28.85
CA ASP A 279 -29.40 -7.76 29.97
C ASP A 279 -29.15 -6.25 29.75
N GLY A 280 -29.32 -5.78 28.50
CA GLY A 280 -29.09 -4.38 28.10
C GLY A 280 -27.64 -4.05 27.72
N ALA A 281 -26.67 -4.91 28.08
CA ALA A 281 -25.28 -4.71 27.73
C ALA A 281 -24.97 -5.22 26.31
N VAL A 282 -24.25 -4.40 25.54
CA VAL A 282 -23.70 -4.81 24.25
C VAL A 282 -22.39 -5.55 24.49
N GLU A 283 -22.34 -6.79 24.02
CA GLU A 283 -21.14 -7.63 24.03
C GLU A 283 -20.69 -7.94 22.62
N VAL A 284 -19.38 -8.03 22.43
CA VAL A 284 -18.75 -8.25 21.13
C VAL A 284 -17.70 -9.36 21.22
N ARG A 285 -17.48 -10.07 20.11
CA ARG A 285 -16.40 -11.05 19.99
C ARG A 285 -15.76 -10.91 18.62
N LEU A 286 -14.43 -10.86 18.56
CA LEU A 286 -13.73 -10.78 17.27
C LEU A 286 -14.14 -11.98 16.39
N ARG A 287 -14.55 -11.70 15.16
CA ARG A 287 -14.93 -12.73 14.19
C ARG A 287 -13.66 -13.35 13.61
N GLY A 288 -13.62 -14.68 13.60
CA GLY A 288 -12.53 -15.48 13.01
C GLY A 288 -12.59 -15.56 11.50
#